data_AF-A0A2E9DAB6-F1
#
_entry.id   AF-A0A2E9DAB6-F1
#
_cell.length_a   1.000
_cell.length_b   1.000
_cell.length_c   1.000
_cell.angle_alpha   90.00
_cell.angle_beta   90.00
_cell.angle_gamma   90.00
#
_symmetry.space_group_name_H-M   'P 1'
#
loop_
_entity.id
_entity.type
_entity.pdbx_description
1 polymer ?
#
loop_
_entity_poly.entity_id
_entity_poly.type
_entity_poly.pdbx_seq_one_letter_code
_entity_poly.pdbx_strand_id
1 'polypeptide(L)'
;MSVKRVKFTFPTNLVTEPIIYSITKKFNVITNIRRADVRPEMGWVILDIDGPDNEIAKCLEWTKTSGVTVDDLNDDANNESLVEG
;
A
#
# COMPACT_ATOMS: atom_id res chain seq x y z
N MET A 1 -6.17 2.23 17.40
CA MET A 1 -6.14 2.71 16.00
C MET A 1 -4.73 3.14 15.73
N SER A 2 -4.19 2.69 14.62
CA SER A 2 -2.79 2.83 14.25
C SER A 2 -2.70 3.24 12.80
N VAL A 3 -1.62 3.94 12.44
CA VAL A 3 -1.35 4.34 11.05
C VAL A 3 -0.08 3.64 10.58
N LYS A 4 -0.17 2.93 9.45
CA LYS A 4 0.96 2.22 8.84
C LYS A 4 1.28 2.78 7.47
N ARG A 5 2.50 3.29 7.28
CA ARG A 5 2.98 3.74 5.97
C ARG A 5 3.59 2.57 5.23
N VAL A 6 3.09 2.32 4.02
CA VAL A 6 3.53 1.19 3.19
C VAL A 6 3.72 1.62 1.75
N LYS A 7 4.62 0.95 1.05
CA LYS A 7 4.74 1.02 -0.41
C LYS A 7 4.09 -0.21 -1.03
N PHE A 8 3.14 0.01 -1.90
CA PHE A 8 2.58 -1.02 -2.77
C PHE A 8 3.26 -0.92 -4.13
N THR A 9 3.77 -2.04 -4.64
CA THR A 9 4.29 -2.13 -6.01
C THR A 9 3.42 -3.11 -6.80
N PHE A 10 2.82 -2.60 -7.87
CA PHE A 10 1.87 -3.32 -8.72
C PHE A 10 2.59 -3.86 -9.96
N PRO A 11 2.53 -5.18 -10.21
CA PRO A 11 2.92 -5.74 -11.50
C PRO A 11 1.97 -5.27 -12.60
N THR A 12 2.39 -5.38 -13.86
CA THR A 12 1.65 -4.91 -15.04
C THR A 12 0.19 -5.38 -15.07
N ASN A 13 -0.06 -6.63 -14.69
CA ASN A 13 -1.41 -7.21 -14.73
C ASN A 13 -2.34 -6.73 -13.60
N LEU A 14 -1.82 -6.02 -12.60
CA LEU A 14 -2.59 -5.52 -11.45
C LEU A 14 -2.70 -3.99 -11.42
N VAL A 15 -1.98 -3.28 -12.29
CA VAL A 15 -2.02 -1.80 -12.31
C VAL A 15 -3.41 -1.25 -12.66
N THR A 16 -4.21 -2.02 -13.39
CA THR A 16 -5.59 -1.69 -13.76
C THR A 16 -6.64 -2.17 -12.75
N GLU A 17 -6.23 -2.92 -11.73
CA GLU A 17 -7.14 -3.50 -10.75
C GLU A 17 -7.38 -2.55 -9.57
N PRO A 18 -8.63 -2.43 -9.06
CA PRO A 18 -8.98 -1.50 -8.00
C PRO A 18 -8.61 -2.03 -6.61
N ILE A 19 -7.35 -2.44 -6.41
CA ILE A 19 -6.89 -3.10 -5.17
C ILE A 19 -7.04 -2.18 -3.95
N ILE A 20 -6.63 -0.91 -4.06
CA ILE A 20 -6.72 0.08 -2.95
C ILE A 20 -8.18 0.30 -2.53
N TYR A 21 -9.08 0.37 -3.49
CA TYR A 21 -10.52 0.43 -3.21
C TYR A 21 -11.01 -0.87 -2.55
N SER A 22 -10.59 -2.02 -3.07
CA SER A 22 -11.00 -3.33 -2.58
C SER A 22 -10.64 -3.57 -1.12
N ILE A 23 -9.44 -3.15 -0.68
CA ILE A 23 -9.05 -3.27 0.74
C ILE A 23 -9.90 -2.40 1.66
N THR A 24 -10.21 -1.17 1.23
CA THR A 24 -11.07 -0.24 1.99
C THR A 24 -12.51 -0.77 2.11
N LYS A 25 -12.97 -1.56 1.14
CA LYS A 25 -14.29 -2.21 1.18
C LYS A 25 -14.33 -3.52 1.95
N LYS A 26 -13.22 -4.26 1.98
CA LYS A 26 -13.11 -5.58 2.63
C LYS A 26 -12.75 -5.49 4.12
N PHE A 27 -11.99 -4.48 4.49
CA PHE A 27 -11.44 -4.31 5.84
C PHE A 27 -11.84 -2.93 6.38
N ASN A 28 -11.92 -2.81 7.70
CA ASN A 28 -12.23 -1.54 8.36
C ASN A 28 -10.98 -0.64 8.43
N VAL A 29 -10.50 -0.22 7.27
CA VAL A 29 -9.32 0.63 7.10
C VAL A 29 -9.63 1.82 6.19
N ILE A 30 -8.91 2.92 6.40
CA ILE A 30 -8.91 4.10 5.54
C ILE A 30 -7.54 4.21 4.89
N THR A 31 -7.50 4.50 3.59
CA THR A 31 -6.25 4.69 2.85
C THR A 31 -6.06 6.15 2.48
N ASN A 32 -4.84 6.64 2.65
CA ASN A 32 -4.43 7.98 2.23
C ASN A 32 -3.18 7.89 1.36
N ILE A 33 -3.29 8.29 0.09
CA ILE A 33 -2.18 8.25 -0.86
C ILE A 33 -1.22 9.39 -0.56
N ARG A 34 0.05 9.06 -0.34
CA ARG A 34 1.13 10.02 -0.11
C ARG A 34 1.88 10.34 -1.39
N ARG A 35 2.19 9.32 -2.18
CA ARG A 35 2.89 9.42 -3.46
C ARG A 35 2.48 8.27 -4.38
N ALA A 36 2.53 8.49 -5.68
CA ALA A 36 2.29 7.45 -6.67
C ALA A 36 3.07 7.76 -7.95
N ASP A 37 3.64 6.73 -8.58
CA ASP A 37 4.06 6.74 -9.98
C ASP A 37 3.38 5.54 -10.64
N VAL A 38 2.52 5.81 -11.61
CA VAL A 38 1.74 4.78 -12.30
C VAL A 38 2.01 4.90 -13.79
N ARG A 39 2.59 3.84 -14.36
CA ARG A 39 2.91 3.72 -15.78
C ARG A 39 2.19 2.49 -16.35
N PRO A 40 2.06 2.39 -17.69
CA PRO A 40 1.37 1.26 -18.32
C PRO A 40 1.96 -0.11 -17.95
N GLU A 41 3.27 -0.18 -17.72
CA GLU A 41 3.98 -1.44 -17.47
C GLU A 41 4.19 -1.75 -15.99
N MET A 42 4.19 -0.73 -15.12
CA MET A 42 4.39 -0.89 -13.68
C MET A 42 3.90 0.35 -12.94
N GLY A 43 3.50 0.18 -11.68
CA GLY A 43 3.18 1.31 -10.82
C GLY A 43 3.52 1.03 -9.37
N TRP A 44 3.80 2.08 -8.61
CA TRP A 44 3.91 2.00 -7.17
C TRP A 44 3.17 3.15 -6.51
N VAL A 45 2.68 2.90 -5.30
CA VAL A 45 1.97 3.87 -4.47
C VAL A 45 2.50 3.77 -3.05
N ILE A 46 2.83 4.91 -2.43
CA ILE A 46 3.05 5.01 -1.00
C ILE A 46 1.75 5.49 -0.38
N LEU A 47 1.25 4.75 0.61
CA LEU A 47 -0.01 5.04 1.29
C LEU A 47 0.14 4.89 2.80
N ASP A 48 -0.59 5.73 3.52
CA ASP A 48 -0.88 5.52 4.93
C ASP A 48 -2.19 4.73 5.03
N ILE A 49 -2.17 3.65 5.81
CA ILE A 49 -3.33 2.85 6.15
C ILE A 49 -3.66 3.09 7.62
N ASP A 50 -4.83 3.66 7.87
CA ASP A 50 -5.36 3.91 9.22
C ASP A 50 -6.47 2.92 9.55
N GLY A 51 -6.46 2.38 10.77
CA GLY A 51 -7.50 1.48 11.26
C GLY A 51 -7.08 0.71 12.52
N PRO A 52 -7.89 -0.26 12.94
CA PRO A 52 -7.50 -1.24 13.96
C PRO A 52 -6.32 -2.09 13.50
N ASP A 53 -5.35 -2.36 14.37
CA ASP A 53 -4.12 -3.11 14.03
C ASP A 53 -4.41 -4.48 13.40
N ASN A 54 -5.44 -5.18 13.88
CA ASN A 54 -5.85 -6.47 13.33
C ASN A 54 -6.43 -6.35 11.91
N GLU A 55 -7.12 -5.25 11.60
CA GLU A 55 -7.67 -5.01 10.25
C GLU A 55 -6.57 -4.57 9.29
N ILE A 56 -5.61 -3.76 9.76
CA ILE A 56 -4.41 -3.42 9.00
C ILE A 56 -3.62 -4.69 8.67
N ALA A 57 -3.39 -5.59 9.64
CA ALA A 57 -2.67 -6.84 9.42
C ALA A 57 -3.35 -7.72 8.34
N LYS A 58 -4.66 -7.95 8.46
CA LYS A 58 -5.44 -8.70 7.46
C LYS A 58 -5.42 -8.05 6.08
N CYS A 59 -5.54 -6.72 6.04
CA CYS A 59 -5.49 -5.93 4.80
C CYS A 59 -4.15 -6.12 4.08
N LEU A 60 -3.04 -6.01 4.80
CA LEU A 60 -1.69 -6.16 4.24
C LEU A 60 -1.44 -7.60 3.77
N GLU A 61 -1.89 -8.59 4.53
CA GLU A 61 -1.80 -10.00 4.13
C GLU A 61 -2.59 -10.26 2.84
N TRP A 62 -3.84 -9.83 2.78
CA TRP A 62 -4.68 -9.99 1.59
C TRP A 62 -4.08 -9.30 0.36
N THR A 63 -3.51 -8.12 0.55
CA THR A 63 -2.83 -7.37 -0.53
C THR A 63 -1.65 -8.18 -1.10
N LYS A 64 -0.82 -8.76 -0.23
CA LYS A 64 0.27 -9.65 -0.64
C LYS A 64 -0.24 -10.88 -1.39
N THR A 65 -1.31 -11.53 -0.91
CA THR A 65 -1.91 -12.68 -1.59
C THR A 65 -2.53 -12.34 -2.95
N SER A 66 -2.88 -11.08 -3.17
CA SER A 66 -3.39 -10.59 -4.46
C SER A 66 -2.28 -10.39 -5.50
N GLY A 67 -1.01 -10.58 -5.12
CA GLY A 67 0.16 -10.43 -6.00
C GLY A 67 0.82 -9.06 -5.96
N VAL A 68 0.38 -8.16 -5.06
CA VAL A 68 1.01 -6.85 -4.87
C VAL A 68 2.15 -6.97 -3.85
N THR A 69 3.32 -6.45 -4.20
CA THR A 69 4.44 -6.36 -3.25
C THR A 69 4.17 -5.23 -2.25
N VAL A 70 4.39 -5.52 -0.96
CA VAL A 70 4.11 -4.59 0.14
C VAL A 70 5.35 -4.44 1.01
N ASP A 71 5.92 -3.24 1.01
CA ASP A 71 7.04 -2.85 1.85
C ASP A 71 6.55 -1.95 3.00
N ASP A 72 6.99 -2.26 4.23
CA ASP A 72 6.72 -1.42 5.39
C ASP A 72 7.72 -0.27 5.44
N LEU A 73 7.24 0.94 5.62
CA LEU A 73 8.07 2.15 5.68
C LEU A 73 8.15 2.73 7.09
N ASN A 74 7.43 2.17 8.06
CA ASN A 74 7.47 2.62 9.46
C ASN A 74 8.69 2.08 10.24
N ASP A 75 9.34 1.01 9.75
CA ASP A 75 10.44 0.34 10.46
C ASP A 75 11.83 0.96 10.16
N ASP A 76 11.90 1.94 9.25
CA ASP A 76 13.17 2.50 8.79
C ASP A 76 13.25 4.02 9.02
N ALA A 77 14.01 4.43 10.02
CA ALA A 77 14.29 5.83 10.36
C ALA A 77 15.13 6.59 9.31
N ASN A 78 15.26 6.09 8.07
CA ASN A 78 16.10 6.67 7.03
C ASN A 78 15.49 6.68 5.62
N ASN A 79 14.20 6.39 5.44
CA ASN A 79 13.63 6.27 4.09
C ASN A 79 13.13 7.58 3.45
N GLU A 80 13.66 8.72 3.89
CA GLU A 80 13.48 10.02 3.20
C GLU A 80 14.40 10.16 1.98
N SER A 81 15.25 9.16 1.69
CA SER A 81 16.17 9.17 0.53
C SER A 81 15.66 8.41 -0.70
N LEU A 82 14.60 7.60 -0.60
CA LEU A 82 13.96 6.94 -1.77
C LEU A 82 12.80 7.76 -2.37
N VAL A 83 12.65 9.01 -1.92
CA VAL A 83 11.57 9.92 -2.32
C VAL A 83 12.04 11.07 -3.21
N GLU A 84 13.32 11.11 -3.61
CA GLU A 84 13.80 12.02 -4.65
C GLU A 84 14.23 11.22 -5.88
N GLY A 85 13.51 11.45 -6.97
CA GLY A 85 13.64 10.86 -8.29
C GLY A 85 12.55 11.41 -9.19
#